data_AF-A0A7Y3EK83-F1
#
_entry.id   AF-A0A7Y3EK83-F1
#
_cell.length_a   1.000
_cell.length_b   1.000
_cell.length_c   1.000
_cell.angle_alpha   90.00
_cell.angle_beta   90.00
_cell.angle_gamma   90.00
#
_symmetry.space_group_name_H-M   'P 1'
#
loop_
_entity.id
_entity.type
_entity.pdbx_description
1 polymer ?
#
loop_
_entity_poly.entity_id
_entity_poly.type
_entity_poly.pdbx_seq_one_letter_code
_entity_poly.pdbx_strand_id
1 'polypeptide(L)'
;MKKSIILLLFILTMFSCYNDNEEELYGPVSCDVSAITYTADVSPIIDAYCVSCHTSGGTAPGDFTNFSELKAKVDNGTFENRVLIQKNMPPNSQLSNCDLEILQAWLDNGALNN
;
A
#
# COMPACT_ATOMS: atom_id res chain seq x y z
N MET A 1 -37.82 -32.44 40.61
CA MET A 1 -38.26 -31.79 39.36
C MET A 1 -37.06 -31.10 38.74
N LYS A 2 -36.31 -31.88 37.95
CA LYS A 2 -35.03 -31.51 37.33
C LYS A 2 -35.27 -31.33 35.83
N LYS A 3 -35.97 -30.27 35.40
CA LYS A 3 -36.36 -30.14 33.97
C LYS A 3 -36.39 -28.73 33.38
N SER A 4 -35.98 -27.67 34.10
CA SER A 4 -36.22 -26.30 33.60
C SER A 4 -34.99 -25.40 33.43
N ILE A 5 -33.76 -25.92 33.46
CA ILE A 5 -32.56 -25.09 33.17
C ILE A 5 -31.63 -25.82 32.18
N ILE A 6 -32.21 -26.52 31.20
CA ILE A 6 -31.50 -27.10 30.03
C ILE A 6 -32.10 -26.51 28.74
N LEU A 7 -32.62 -25.27 28.80
CA LEU A 7 -33.25 -24.58 27.67
C LEU A 7 -32.96 -23.08 27.70
N LEU A 8 -31.69 -22.73 27.94
CA LEU A 8 -31.10 -21.45 27.55
C LEU A 8 -29.91 -21.81 26.63
N LEU A 9 -30.16 -22.56 25.54
CA LEU A 9 -30.51 -21.95 24.25
C LEU A 9 -29.45 -20.90 23.93
N PHE A 10 -28.23 -21.34 23.60
CA PHE A 10 -27.86 -21.65 22.22
C PHE A 10 -28.13 -20.49 21.25
N ILE A 11 -28.02 -19.24 21.71
CA ILE A 11 -28.18 -18.05 20.87
C ILE A 11 -27.16 -17.02 21.33
N LEU A 12 -25.90 -17.17 20.91
CA LEU A 12 -24.94 -16.05 20.85
C LEU A 12 -23.65 -16.36 20.07
N THR A 13 -23.59 -17.46 19.31
CA THR A 13 -22.36 -17.88 18.63
C THR A 13 -22.22 -17.39 17.18
N MET A 14 -22.93 -16.37 16.71
CA MET A 14 -22.82 -15.95 15.30
C MET A 14 -22.75 -14.43 15.14
N PHE A 15 -21.72 -13.79 15.71
CA PHE A 15 -21.15 -12.59 15.11
C PHE A 15 -19.87 -13.00 14.38
N SER A 16 -20.03 -13.75 13.29
CA SER A 16 -18.98 -13.83 12.28
C SER A 16 -19.13 -12.56 11.44
N CYS A 17 -18.30 -11.55 11.71
CA CYS A 17 -18.03 -10.52 10.72
C CYS A 17 -17.33 -11.22 9.56
N TYR A 18 -18.13 -11.63 8.58
CA TYR A 18 -17.62 -12.04 7.29
C TYR A 18 -17.01 -10.79 6.66
N ASN A 19 -15.69 -10.71 6.68
CA ASN A 19 -14.96 -9.77 5.84
C ASN A 19 -14.91 -10.46 4.48
N ASP A 20 -15.61 -9.92 3.48
CA ASP A 20 -15.39 -10.30 2.09
C ASP A 20 -13.89 -10.13 1.81
N ASN A 21 -13.19 -11.23 1.53
CA ASN A 21 -11.87 -11.13 0.94
C ASN A 21 -12.10 -10.74 -0.52
N GLU A 22 -11.82 -9.47 -0.88
CA GLU A 22 -11.98 -8.95 -2.24
C GLU A 22 -11.25 -9.82 -3.28
N GLU A 23 -10.19 -10.53 -2.88
CA GLU A 23 -9.45 -11.50 -3.69
C GLU A 23 -10.30 -12.71 -4.12
N GLU A 24 -11.25 -13.15 -3.28
CA GLU A 24 -12.17 -14.25 -3.57
C GLU A 24 -13.31 -13.83 -4.51
N LEU A 25 -13.70 -12.55 -4.48
CA LEU A 25 -14.81 -12.00 -5.29
C LEU A 25 -14.37 -11.56 -6.70
N TYR A 26 -13.15 -11.04 -6.84
CA TYR A 26 -12.68 -10.44 -8.11
C TYR A 26 -11.57 -11.24 -8.82
N GLY A 27 -11.09 -12.34 -8.22
CA GLY A 27 -9.93 -13.07 -8.71
C GLY A 27 -8.63 -12.29 -8.53
N PRO A 28 -7.46 -12.90 -8.78
CA PRO A 28 -6.20 -12.19 -8.65
C PRO A 28 -6.19 -11.02 -9.65
N VAL A 29 -6.14 -9.79 -9.12
CA VAL A 29 -5.77 -8.62 -9.92
C VAL A 29 -4.35 -8.89 -10.42
N SER A 30 -4.23 -9.23 -11.71
CA SER A 30 -2.94 -9.42 -12.36
C SER A 30 -2.24 -8.07 -12.43
N CYS A 31 -1.37 -7.78 -11.46
CA CYS A 31 -0.43 -6.67 -11.52
C CYS A 31 0.65 -6.99 -12.56
N ASP A 32 0.60 -6.37 -13.73
CA ASP A 32 1.64 -6.55 -14.75
C ASP A 32 2.82 -5.60 -14.47
N VAL A 33 3.93 -6.16 -14.00
CA VAL A 33 5.18 -5.44 -13.74
C VAL A 33 6.27 -5.71 -14.78
N SER A 34 5.90 -6.25 -15.94
CA SER A 34 6.87 -6.61 -16.98
C SER A 34 7.51 -5.40 -17.69
N ALA A 35 6.83 -4.25 -17.70
CA ALA A 35 7.28 -3.05 -18.40
C ALA A 35 6.94 -1.76 -17.62
N ILE A 36 7.55 -1.58 -16.45
CA ILE A 36 7.34 -0.40 -15.60
C ILE A 36 8.12 0.82 -16.09
N THR A 37 7.44 1.96 -16.16
CA THR A 37 7.99 3.29 -16.42
C THR A 37 7.65 4.25 -15.29
N TYR A 38 8.48 5.26 -15.09
CA TYR A 38 8.16 6.26 -14.08
C TYR A 38 6.88 7.02 -14.42
N THR A 39 6.74 7.46 -15.67
CA THR A 39 5.65 8.34 -16.08
C THR A 39 4.29 7.66 -16.04
N ALA A 40 4.19 6.41 -16.52
CA ALA A 40 2.91 5.72 -16.62
C ALA A 40 2.49 5.04 -15.32
N ASP A 41 3.43 4.50 -14.55
CA ASP A 41 3.12 3.55 -13.48
C ASP A 41 3.48 4.10 -12.09
N VAL A 42 4.63 4.77 -11.95
CA VAL A 42 5.14 5.20 -10.63
C VAL A 42 4.64 6.58 -10.23
N SER A 43 4.70 7.56 -11.14
CA SER A 43 4.29 8.94 -10.86
C SER A 43 2.86 9.01 -10.33
N PRO A 44 1.87 8.28 -10.90
CA PRO A 44 0.52 8.28 -10.36
C PRO A 44 0.44 7.81 -8.90
N ILE A 45 1.26 6.82 -8.50
CA ILE A 45 1.34 6.34 -7.12
C ILE A 45 1.96 7.42 -6.22
N ILE A 46 3.07 8.02 -6.65
CA ILE A 46 3.75 9.09 -5.90
C ILE A 46 2.81 10.29 -5.69
N ASP A 47 2.11 10.71 -6.74
CA ASP A 47 1.18 11.83 -6.70
C ASP A 47 -0.03 11.56 -5.79
N ALA A 48 -0.60 10.35 -5.88
CA ALA A 48 -1.78 9.98 -5.11
C ALA A 48 -1.48 9.80 -3.61
N TYR A 49 -0.34 9.17 -3.28
CA TYR A 49 -0.09 8.68 -1.92
C TYR A 49 0.98 9.46 -1.16
N CYS A 50 1.89 10.18 -1.83
CA CYS A 50 3.06 10.75 -1.19
C CYS A 50 3.07 12.29 -1.17
N VAL A 51 2.67 12.94 -2.27
CA VAL A 51 2.85 14.39 -2.48
C VAL A 51 2.08 15.26 -1.48
N SER A 52 0.97 14.76 -0.91
CA SER A 52 0.19 15.52 0.10
C SER A 52 1.01 15.94 1.33
N CYS A 53 2.04 15.17 1.70
CA CYS A 53 2.96 15.48 2.79
C CYS A 53 4.38 15.81 2.28
N HIS A 54 4.83 15.13 1.23
CA HIS A 54 6.16 15.27 0.63
C HIS A 54 6.14 16.27 -0.54
N THR A 55 5.96 17.55 -0.23
CA THR A 55 5.99 18.65 -1.19
C THR A 55 6.87 19.79 -0.68
N SER A 56 7.21 20.76 -1.53
CA SER A 56 7.96 21.95 -1.12
C SER A 56 7.25 22.69 0.02
N GLY A 57 7.87 22.72 1.20
CA GLY A 57 7.30 23.32 2.41
C GLY A 57 6.22 22.47 3.11
N GLY A 58 6.08 21.20 2.69
CA GLY A 58 5.17 20.23 3.29
C GLY A 58 5.58 19.78 4.69
N THR A 59 4.79 18.87 5.25
CA THR A 59 4.96 18.37 6.63
C THR A 59 5.99 17.25 6.76
N ALA A 60 6.40 16.65 5.63
CA ALA A 60 7.38 15.58 5.58
C ALA A 60 8.63 16.00 4.77
N PRO A 61 9.81 15.41 5.06
CA PRO A 61 11.05 15.78 4.40
C PRO A 61 11.10 15.28 2.94
N GLY A 62 11.62 16.12 2.05
CA GLY A 62 11.74 15.84 0.62
C GLY A 62 10.52 16.33 -0.16
N ASP A 63 10.77 16.85 -1.36
CA ASP A 63 9.73 17.30 -2.29
C ASP A 63 9.58 16.29 -3.43
N PHE A 64 8.57 15.43 -3.35
CA PHE A 64 8.36 14.37 -4.33
C PHE A 64 7.63 14.86 -5.58
N THR A 65 7.25 16.15 -5.65
CA THR A 65 6.86 16.78 -6.92
C THR A 65 8.07 16.98 -7.85
N ASN A 66 9.28 16.88 -7.31
CA ASN A 66 10.53 16.93 -8.05
C ASN A 66 11.18 15.55 -8.08
N PHE A 67 11.31 14.96 -9.27
CA PHE A 67 11.92 13.65 -9.45
C PHE A 67 13.34 13.57 -8.84
N SER A 68 14.16 14.61 -8.96
CA SER A 68 15.54 14.58 -8.44
C SER A 68 15.58 14.45 -6.92
N GLU A 69 14.64 15.09 -6.22
CA GLU A 69 14.54 15.04 -4.76
C GLU A 69 13.96 13.70 -4.28
N LEU A 70 12.97 13.14 -5.01
CA LEU A 70 12.52 11.77 -4.80
C LEU A 70 13.66 10.77 -5.01
N LYS A 71 14.38 10.89 -6.14
CA LYS A 71 15.51 10.02 -6.49
C LYS A 71 16.62 10.07 -5.45
N ALA A 72 16.88 11.23 -4.83
CA ALA A 72 17.82 11.32 -3.72
C ALA A 72 17.40 10.46 -2.50
N LYS A 73 16.10 10.29 -2.23
CA LYS A 73 15.60 9.37 -1.18
C LYS A 73 15.62 7.91 -1.59
N VAL A 74 15.46 7.63 -2.88
CA VAL A 74 15.65 6.29 -3.44
C VAL A 74 17.11 5.89 -3.33
N ASP A 75 18.04 6.74 -3.77
CA ASP A 75 19.47 6.43 -3.84
C ASP A 75 20.14 6.28 -2.47
N ASN A 76 19.61 6.94 -1.44
CA ASN A 76 20.08 6.75 -0.07
C ASN A 76 19.35 5.64 0.70
N GLY A 77 18.45 4.89 0.04
CA GLY A 77 17.72 3.76 0.59
C GLY A 77 16.60 4.11 1.58
N THR A 78 16.37 5.38 1.88
CA THR A 78 15.32 5.76 2.84
C THR A 78 13.92 5.54 2.28
N PHE A 79 13.72 5.73 0.96
CA PHE A 79 12.44 5.42 0.31
C PHE A 79 12.10 3.94 0.45
N GLU A 80 12.99 3.05 -0.01
CA GLU A 80 12.82 1.59 0.07
C GLU A 80 12.55 1.13 1.50
N ASN A 81 13.35 1.63 2.46
CA ASN A 81 13.20 1.23 3.85
C ASN A 81 11.82 1.58 4.42
N ARG A 82 11.28 2.76 4.11
CA ARG A 82 10.01 3.24 4.67
C ARG A 82 8.80 2.66 3.93
N VAL A 83 8.89 2.53 2.61
CA VAL A 83 7.76 2.17 1.75
C VAL A 83 7.66 0.65 1.56
N LEU A 84 8.77 -0.03 1.30
CA LEU A 84 8.77 -1.46 0.93
C LEU A 84 9.10 -2.39 2.10
N ILE A 85 10.04 -1.98 2.97
CA ILE A 85 10.49 -2.82 4.10
C ILE A 85 9.62 -2.61 5.35
N GLN A 86 9.56 -1.38 5.87
CA GLN A 86 8.79 -1.07 7.08
C GLN A 86 7.30 -0.88 6.79
N LYS A 87 6.95 -0.56 5.54
CA LYS A 87 5.57 -0.29 5.09
C LYS A 87 4.83 0.68 6.02
N ASN A 88 5.54 1.70 6.50
CA ASN A 88 5.02 2.70 7.44
C ASN A 88 4.85 4.09 6.80
N MET A 89 4.98 4.15 5.47
CA MET A 89 4.63 5.29 4.65
C MET A 89 3.78 4.79 3.47
N PRO A 90 2.62 5.42 3.20
CA PRO A 90 2.00 6.50 3.98
C PRO A 90 1.52 6.03 5.37
N PRO A 91 1.42 6.92 6.39
CA PRO A 91 1.07 6.53 7.75
C PRO A 91 -0.42 6.21 7.94
N ASN A 92 -1.30 6.80 7.13
CA ASN A 92 -2.76 6.68 7.26
C ASN A 92 -3.45 6.11 6.01
N SER A 93 -2.67 5.66 5.03
CA SER A 93 -3.18 5.07 3.79
C SER A 93 -2.19 4.01 3.37
N GLN A 94 -2.65 2.77 3.29
CA GLN A 94 -1.79 1.66 2.92
C GLN A 94 -1.79 1.52 1.39
N LEU A 95 -0.60 1.36 0.82
CA LEU A 95 -0.43 1.02 -0.59
C LEU A 95 -0.97 -0.39 -0.85
N SER A 96 -1.58 -0.59 -2.01
CA SER A 96 -2.01 -1.94 -2.42
C SER A 96 -0.79 -2.83 -2.67
N ASN A 97 -1.00 -4.14 -2.73
CA ASN A 97 0.09 -5.06 -3.11
C ASN A 97 0.63 -4.75 -4.51
N CYS A 98 -0.24 -4.39 -5.46
CA CYS A 98 0.18 -4.04 -6.81
C CYS A 98 1.00 -2.74 -6.84
N ASP A 99 0.62 -1.71 -6.06
CA ASP A 99 1.42 -0.48 -5.97
C ASP A 99 2.82 -0.77 -5.40
N LEU A 100 2.91 -1.63 -4.38
CA LEU A 100 4.19 -2.05 -3.81
C LEU A 100 5.04 -2.83 -4.82
N GLU A 101 4.42 -3.70 -5.63
CA GLU A 101 5.10 -4.45 -6.69
C GLU A 101 5.61 -3.54 -7.81
N ILE A 102 4.81 -2.56 -8.25
CA ILE A 102 5.21 -1.54 -9.23
C ILE A 102 6.42 -0.75 -8.71
N LEU A 103 6.36 -0.27 -7.47
CA LEU A 103 7.45 0.49 -6.86
C LEU A 103 8.72 -0.37 -6.71
N GLN A 104 8.59 -1.62 -6.28
CA GLN A 104 9.73 -2.54 -6.20
C GLN A 104 10.36 -2.77 -7.58
N ALA A 105 9.54 -3.09 -8.59
CA ALA A 105 10.03 -3.32 -9.95
C ALA A 105 10.72 -2.08 -10.54
N TRP A 106 10.20 -0.88 -10.27
CA TRP A 106 10.85 0.36 -10.66
C TRP A 106 12.21 0.56 -9.97
N LEU A 107 12.32 0.29 -8.67
CA LEU A 107 13.58 0.31 -7.93
C LEU A 107 14.59 -0.68 -8.51
N ASP A 108 14.15 -1.91 -8.78
CA ASP A 108 14.98 -2.98 -9.36
C ASP A 108 15.48 -2.62 -10.76
N ASN A 109 14.68 -1.88 -11.54
CA ASN A 109 15.04 -1.35 -12.85
C ASN A 109 15.88 -0.06 -12.79
N GLY A 110 16.41 0.31 -11.62
CA GLY A 110 17.33 1.43 -11.44
C GLY A 110 16.65 2.79 -11.21
N ALA A 111 15.35 2.79 -10.92
CA ALA A 111 14.56 3.98 -10.63
C ALA A 111 14.73 5.08 -11.69
N LEU A 112 14.55 4.71 -12.96
CA LEU A 112 14.70 5.62 -14.12
C LEU A 112 13.56 6.63 -14.19
N ASN A 113 13.82 7.80 -14.78
CA ASN A 113 12.79 8.79 -15.13
C ASN A 113 12.43 8.64 -16.61
N ASN A 114 11.55 7.69 -16.92
CA ASN A 114 11.17 7.30 -18.29
C ASN A 114 9.66 7.28 -18.51
#